data_AF-A0A0A0L211-F1
#
_entry.id   AF-A0A0A0L211-F1
#
_cell.length_a   1.000
_cell.length_b   1.000
_cell.length_c   1.000
_cell.angle_alpha   90.00
_cell.angle_beta   90.00
_cell.angle_gamma   90.00
#
_symmetry.space_group_name_H-M   'P 1'
#
loop_
_entity.id
_entity.type
_entity.pdbx_description
1 polymer ?
#
loop_
_entity_poly.entity_id
_entity_poly.type
_entity_poly.pdbx_seq_one_letter_code
_entity_poly.pdbx_strand_id
1 'polypeptide(L)'
;MSKSIRMRQSLMEEEEEEMEKKMTMIGLWCIQTSPIDRPTMSRVLEMLEGSIHSLQMPPRPLLVAPNMATQQSTSESLSYI
;
A
#
# COMPACT_ATOMS: atom_id res chain seq x y z
N MET A 1 9.11 -16.16 -39.04
CA MET A 1 7.95 -15.30 -38.75
C MET A 1 7.34 -15.59 -37.37
N SER A 2 6.95 -16.83 -37.04
CA SER A 2 6.27 -17.16 -35.75
C SER A 2 7.11 -16.96 -34.48
N LYS A 3 8.43 -17.22 -34.51
CA LYS A 3 9.30 -17.00 -33.33
C LYS A 3 9.41 -15.53 -32.93
N SER A 4 9.37 -14.62 -33.91
CA SER A 4 9.46 -13.17 -33.65
C SER A 4 8.21 -12.61 -33.00
N ILE A 5 7.04 -13.18 -33.31
CA ILE A 5 5.77 -12.78 -32.70
C ILE A 5 5.72 -13.25 -31.25
N ARG A 6 6.11 -14.51 -30.99
CA ARG A 6 6.15 -15.06 -29.63
C ARG A 6 7.09 -14.28 -28.70
N MET A 7 8.27 -13.87 -29.18
CA MET A 7 9.18 -13.05 -28.36
C MET A 7 8.59 -11.69 -27.99
N ARG A 8 7.84 -11.05 -28.89
CA ARG A 8 7.17 -9.78 -28.58
C ARG A 8 6.05 -9.95 -27.56
N GLN A 9 5.28 -11.04 -27.63
CA GLN A 9 4.23 -11.33 -26.65
C GLN A 9 4.81 -11.50 -25.24
N SER A 10 5.89 -12.29 -25.09
CA SER A 10 6.59 -12.47 -23.81
C SER A 10 7.04 -11.15 -23.20
N LEU A 11 7.61 -10.25 -24.01
CA LEU A 11 8.07 -8.93 -23.53
C LEU A 11 6.91 -8.04 -23.07
N MET A 12 5.78 -8.08 -23.78
CA MET A 12 4.58 -7.33 -23.38
C MET A 12 3.96 -7.89 -22.10
N GLU A 13 3.94 -9.21 -21.92
CA GLU A 13 3.46 -9.86 -20.69
C GLU A 13 4.31 -9.49 -19.47
N GLU A 14 5.64 -9.44 -19.63
CA GLU A 14 6.57 -9.00 -18.57
C GLU A 14 6.34 -7.51 -18.20
N GLU A 15 6.15 -6.64 -19.20
CA GLU A 15 5.86 -5.22 -18.99
C GLU A 15 4.52 -5.00 -18.29
N GLU A 16 3.49 -5.77 -18.68
CA GLU A 16 2.17 -5.74 -18.03
C GLU A 16 2.26 -6.19 -16.58
N GLU A 17 2.96 -7.29 -16.28
CA GLU A 17 3.16 -7.78 -14.92
C GLU A 17 3.91 -6.75 -14.05
N GLU A 18 4.93 -6.08 -14.60
CA GLU A 18 5.65 -5.02 -13.89
C GLU A 18 4.72 -3.83 -13.58
N MET A 19 3.91 -3.42 -14.55
CA MET A 19 2.93 -2.34 -14.39
C MET A 19 1.88 -2.68 -13.34
N GLU A 20 1.33 -3.90 -13.35
CA GLU A 20 0.36 -4.36 -12.35
C GLU A 20 0.91 -4.27 -10.92
N LYS A 21 2.13 -4.77 -10.71
CA LYS A 21 2.80 -4.71 -9.40
C LYS A 21 3.04 -3.27 -8.96
N LYS A 22 3.47 -2.41 -9.87
CA LYS A 22 3.74 -0.99 -9.60
C LYS A 22 2.47 -0.24 -9.22
N MET A 23 1.40 -0.44 -9.98
CA MET A 23 0.09 0.17 -9.70
C MET A 23 -0.47 -0.30 -8.37
N THR A 24 -0.32 -1.59 -8.05
CA THR A 24 -0.70 -2.13 -6.74
C THR A 24 0.08 -1.47 -5.60
N MET A 25 1.40 -1.34 -5.74
CA MET A 25 2.25 -0.69 -4.73
C MET A 25 1.84 0.77 -4.48
N ILE A 26 1.64 1.54 -5.55
CA ILE A 26 1.19 2.94 -5.47
C ILE A 26 -0.20 3.02 -4.85
N GLY A 27 -1.12 2.14 -5.26
CA GLY A 27 -2.45 2.05 -4.69
C GLY A 27 -2.42 1.82 -3.17
N LEU A 28 -1.59 0.89 -2.71
CA LEU A 28 -1.40 0.60 -1.28
C LEU A 28 -0.89 1.82 -0.50
N TRP A 29 0.06 2.59 -1.05
CA TRP A 29 0.51 3.86 -0.46
C TRP A 29 -0.62 4.90 -0.36
N CYS A 30 -1.46 5.01 -1.38
CA CYS A 30 -2.54 6.02 -1.43
C CYS A 30 -3.69 5.73 -0.45
N ILE A 31 -3.97 4.47 -0.14
CA ILE A 31 -5.10 4.06 0.71
C ILE A 31 -4.74 3.95 2.20
N GLN A 32 -3.51 4.32 2.60
CA GLN A 32 -3.07 4.24 4.00
C GLN A 32 -4.06 4.92 4.96
N THR A 33 -4.28 4.29 6.12
CA THR A 33 -5.23 4.82 7.13
C THR A 33 -4.75 6.15 7.70
N SER A 34 -3.45 6.26 7.98
CA SER A 34 -2.82 7.49 8.43
C SER A 34 -2.64 8.46 7.25
N PRO A 35 -3.13 9.71 7.34
CA PRO A 35 -2.91 10.71 6.29
C PRO A 35 -1.43 11.06 6.08
N ILE A 36 -0.60 10.94 7.13
CA ILE A 36 0.83 11.25 7.08
C ILE A 36 1.59 10.25 6.19
N ASP A 37 1.10 9.02 6.13
CA ASP A 37 1.73 7.97 5.34
C ASP A 37 1.31 8.03 3.87
N ARG A 38 0.30 8.83 3.51
CA ARG A 38 -0.14 8.96 2.12
C ARG A 38 0.81 9.86 1.34
N PRO A 39 1.25 9.47 0.14
CA PRO A 39 2.06 10.32 -0.70
C PRO A 39 1.25 11.53 -1.18
N THR A 40 1.95 12.64 -1.45
CA THR A 40 1.36 13.78 -2.18
C THR A 40 1.11 13.40 -3.63
N MET A 41 0.21 14.10 -4.33
CA MET A 41 -0.04 13.84 -5.75
C MET A 41 1.22 13.98 -6.61
N SER A 42 2.09 14.96 -6.33
CA SER A 42 3.38 15.10 -7.01
C SER A 42 4.25 13.87 -6.80
N ARG A 43 4.29 13.32 -5.58
CA ARG A 43 5.03 12.09 -5.31
C ARG A 43 4.42 10.88 -6.02
N VAL A 44 3.10 10.79 -6.12
CA VAL A 44 2.44 9.73 -6.90
C VAL A 44 2.84 9.79 -8.38
N LEU A 45 2.94 10.99 -8.97
CA LEU A 45 3.41 11.14 -10.34
C LEU A 45 4.87 10.69 -10.50
N GLU A 46 5.76 11.08 -9.59
CA GLU A 46 7.14 10.59 -9.56
C GLU A 46 7.22 9.05 -9.46
N MET A 47 6.36 8.44 -8.64
CA MET A 47 6.27 6.98 -8.53
C MET A 47 5.75 6.33 -9.81
N LEU A 48 4.80 6.96 -10.52
CA LEU A 48 4.24 6.49 -11.78
C LEU A 48 5.24 6.61 -12.95
N GLU A 49 6.10 7.62 -12.93
CA GLU A 49 7.12 7.81 -13.96
C GLU A 49 8.41 7.01 -13.66
N GLY A 50 8.71 6.75 -12.39
CA GLY A 50 9.91 6.02 -11.95
C GLY A 50 9.86 4.49 -12.06
N SER A 51 10.94 3.79 -11.71
CA SER A 51 10.97 2.31 -11.71
C SER A 51 10.31 1.73 -10.46
N ILE A 52 9.66 0.57 -10.59
CA ILE A 52 9.11 -0.17 -9.43
C ILE A 52 10.18 -0.50 -8.38
N HIS A 53 11.43 -0.73 -8.80
CA HIS A 53 12.54 -1.03 -7.90
C HIS A 53 12.95 0.15 -7.00
N SER A 54 12.52 1.36 -7.33
CA SER A 54 12.71 2.55 -6.49
C SER A 54 11.62 2.70 -5.42
N LEU A 55 10.54 1.92 -5.51
CA LEU A 55 9.44 1.96 -4.56
C LEU A 55 9.72 1.02 -3.38
N GLN A 56 9.56 1.55 -2.18
CA GLN A 56 9.56 0.74 -0.96
C GLN A 56 8.14 0.25 -0.64
N MET A 57 8.06 -0.84 0.10
CA MET A 57 6.79 -1.35 0.63
C MET A 57 6.13 -0.29 1.52
N PRO A 58 4.83 -0.01 1.35
CA PRO A 58 4.10 0.88 2.24
C PRO A 58 4.08 0.33 3.68
N PRO A 59 4.01 1.22 4.68
CA PRO A 59 3.92 0.80 6.07
C PRO A 59 2.65 -0.04 6.28
N ARG A 60 2.76 -1.12 7.06
CA ARG A 60 1.58 -1.94 7.35
C ARG A 60 0.55 -1.09 8.12
N PRO A 61 -0.71 -1.05 7.68
CA PRO A 61 -1.75 -0.38 8.45
C PRO A 61 -1.80 -0.97 9.85
N LEU A 62 -1.67 -0.11 10.87
CA LEU A 62 -1.97 -0.52 12.24
C LEU A 62 -3.49 -0.63 12.34
N LEU A 63 -4.01 -1.85 12.25
CA LEU A 63 -5.43 -2.09 12.48
C LEU A 63 -5.68 -1.88 13.97
N VAL A 64 -6.13 -0.68 14.35
CA VAL A 64 -6.81 -0.51 15.62
C VAL A 64 -8.13 -1.25 15.44
N ALA A 65 -8.17 -2.53 15.79
CA ALA A 65 -9.43 -3.24 15.91
C ALA A 65 -10.32 -2.42 16.86
N PRO A 66 -11.57 -2.12 16.51
CA PRO A 66 -12.50 -1.63 17.53
C PRO A 66 -12.59 -2.77 18.54
N ASN A 67 -12.04 -2.54 19.74
CA ASN A 67 -12.05 -3.49 20.84
C ASN A 67 -13.45 -4.09 20.98
N MET A 68 -13.64 -5.34 20.51
CA MET A 68 -14.80 -6.12 20.88
C MET A 68 -14.59 -6.53 22.34
N ALA A 69 -15.15 -5.71 23.23
CA ALA A 69 -15.39 -5.92 24.65
C ALA A 69 -14.28 -6.60 25.50
N THR A 70 -13.70 -5.82 26.40
CA THR A 70 -13.64 -6.25 27.81
C THR A 70 -14.07 -5.05 28.65
N GLN A 71 -15.37 -5.00 28.98
CA GLN A 71 -15.79 -4.22 30.14
C GLN A 71 -15.20 -4.93 31.36
N GLN A 72 -14.11 -4.41 31.90
CA GLN A 72 -13.72 -4.76 33.25
C GLN A 72 -14.40 -3.76 34.17
N SER A 73 -15.59 -4.14 34.62
CA SER A 73 -16.23 -3.51 35.77
C SER A 73 -15.36 -3.77 36.99
N THR A 74 -14.58 -2.78 37.42
CA THR A 74 -14.17 -2.68 38.82
C THR A 74 -14.50 -1.27 39.27
N SER A 75 -15.63 -1.17 39.97
CA SER A 75 -15.92 -0.04 40.82
C SER A 75 -14.89 0.01 41.93
N GLU A 76 -13.94 0.93 41.86
CA GLU A 76 -13.35 1.51 43.07
C GLU A 76 -13.35 3.03 42.90
N SER A 77 -14.41 3.64 43.42
CA SER A 77 -14.35 5.01 43.87
C SER A 77 -13.24 5.11 44.93
N LEU A 78 -12.32 6.07 44.78
CA LEU A 78 -12.15 7.20 45.72
C LEU A 78 -10.87 8.00 45.43
N SER A 79 -11.08 9.28 45.07
CA SER A 79 -10.37 10.49 45.54
C SER A 79 -8.91 10.77 45.12
N TYR A 80 -8.63 12.09 45.02
CA TYR A 80 -7.42 12.83 44.59
C TYR A 80 -7.36 13.11 43.08
N ILE A 81 -7.55 14.33 42.55
CA ILE A 81 -7.47 15.72 43.06
C ILE A 81 -8.67 16.51 42.54
#